data_AF-A0A1H7ZB15-F1
#
_entry.id   AF-A0A1H7ZB15-F1
#
_cell.length_a   1.000
_cell.length_b   1.000
_cell.length_c   1.000
_cell.angle_alpha   90.00
_cell.angle_beta   90.00
_cell.angle_gamma   90.00
#
_symmetry.space_group_name_H-M   'P 1'
#
loop_
_entity.id
_entity.type
_entity.pdbx_description
1 polymer ?
#
loop_
_entity_poly.entity_id
_entity_poly.type
_entity_poly.pdbx_seq_one_letter_code
_entity_poly.pdbx_strand_id
1 'polypeptide(L)'
;QMENGCDGYHVSSVHWNYSATMGRRKETGTKAVDANGWSKSVGGVYGFEHGHILLWTNSLNPEVRPVWNRRAEIAARVGEDKADFITRQTRNLCLYPNVYLMDQFSTQIRVTRPIDVDKTEITIYCFGIKGESAEDRATRIRQYEDFFNVSGMGTADDLEEFRACQQGYAGTSAAWNDLSRGAPLWVEGPDENAQKMGIKPLLSGGRSEDEGLFVRQHEYWAKAMRDALAREQAGDAA
;
A
#
# COMPACT_ATOMS: atom_id res chain seq x y z
N GLN A 1 -6.88 4.29 8.18
CA GLN A 1 -6.63 2.90 7.70
C GLN A 1 -6.61 2.80 6.18
N MET A 2 -7.68 3.19 5.47
CA MET A 2 -7.71 3.02 4.01
C MET A 2 -6.72 3.91 3.25
N GLU A 3 -6.38 5.08 3.77
CA GLU A 3 -5.30 5.92 3.24
C GLU A 3 -3.92 5.29 3.49
N ASN A 4 -3.64 4.94 4.74
CA ASN A 4 -2.32 4.47 5.21
C ASN A 4 -1.73 3.31 4.38
N GLY A 5 -2.55 2.40 3.86
CA GLY A 5 -2.03 1.29 3.05
C GLY A 5 -1.31 1.72 1.76
N CYS A 6 -1.53 2.95 1.27
CA CYS A 6 -0.77 3.57 0.17
C CYS A 6 0.01 4.82 0.61
N ASP A 7 0.23 5.02 1.91
CA ASP A 7 1.03 6.13 2.41
C ASP A 7 2.49 5.70 2.55
N GLY A 8 3.36 6.18 1.67
CA GLY A 8 4.79 5.92 1.78
C GLY A 8 5.51 6.82 2.79
N TYR A 9 4.88 7.90 3.26
CA TYR A 9 5.53 8.90 4.11
C TYR A 9 5.77 8.38 5.53
N HIS A 10 4.79 7.71 6.14
CA HIS A 10 4.92 7.19 7.51
C HIS A 10 5.98 6.10 7.65
N VAL A 11 6.35 5.41 6.55
CA VAL A 11 7.17 4.19 6.60
C VAL A 11 8.50 4.41 7.33
N SER A 12 9.15 5.54 7.08
CA SER A 12 10.46 5.84 7.67
C SER A 12 10.42 6.27 9.14
N SER A 13 9.29 6.79 9.61
CA SER A 13 9.12 7.28 10.98
C SER A 13 8.46 6.25 11.88
N VAL A 14 7.34 5.67 11.44
CA VAL A 14 6.50 4.76 12.23
C VAL A 14 7.18 3.40 12.38
N HIS A 15 7.75 2.85 11.29
CA HIS A 15 8.33 1.49 11.28
C HIS A 15 9.83 1.46 11.64
N TRP A 16 10.34 2.48 12.36
CA TRP A 16 11.76 2.55 12.73
C TRP A 16 12.20 1.33 13.56
N ASN A 17 11.36 0.87 14.48
CA ASN A 17 11.65 -0.29 15.32
C ASN A 17 11.82 -1.57 14.51
N TYR A 18 10.98 -1.76 13.48
CA TYR A 18 11.12 -2.85 12.53
C TYR A 18 12.45 -2.76 11.78
N SER A 19 12.76 -1.59 11.20
CA SER A 19 14.02 -1.34 10.49
C SER A 19 15.25 -1.65 11.35
N ALA A 20 15.29 -1.17 12.59
CA ALA A 20 16.40 -1.42 13.52
C ALA A 20 16.51 -2.91 13.93
N THR A 21 15.37 -3.61 14.01
CA THR A 21 15.35 -5.04 14.34
C THR A 21 15.82 -5.89 13.17
N MET A 22 15.35 -5.61 11.96
CA MET A 22 15.79 -6.29 10.75
C MET A 22 17.26 -6.05 10.44
N GLY A 23 17.76 -4.83 10.67
CA GLY A 23 19.18 -4.51 10.54
C GLY A 23 20.07 -5.44 11.38
N ARG A 24 19.70 -5.65 12.65
CA ARG A 24 20.41 -6.59 13.55
C ARG A 24 20.26 -8.04 13.11
N ARG A 25 19.04 -8.48 12.73
CA ARG A 25 18.80 -9.87 12.29
C ARG A 25 19.50 -10.21 10.97
N LYS A 26 19.75 -9.22 10.10
CA LYS A 26 20.53 -9.38 8.88
C LYS A 26 21.97 -9.83 9.17
N GLU A 27 22.58 -9.35 10.26
CA GLU A 27 23.92 -9.79 10.70
C GLU A 27 23.93 -11.30 11.04
N THR A 28 22.78 -11.86 11.40
CA THR A 28 22.59 -13.29 11.66
C THR A 28 21.98 -14.07 10.49
N GLY A 29 21.85 -13.46 9.30
CA GLY A 29 21.45 -14.13 8.05
C GLY A 29 19.95 -14.11 7.71
N THR A 30 19.11 -13.35 8.42
CA THR A 30 17.67 -13.24 8.10
C THR A 30 17.45 -12.47 6.80
N LYS A 31 16.63 -13.05 5.89
CA LYS A 31 16.22 -12.41 4.64
C LYS A 31 14.97 -11.55 4.87
N ALA A 32 15.16 -10.24 4.96
CA ALA A 32 14.09 -9.24 5.07
C ALA A 32 14.17 -8.20 3.95
N VAL A 33 13.01 -7.70 3.53
CA VAL A 33 12.91 -6.56 2.59
C VAL A 33 13.40 -5.29 3.30
N ASP A 34 14.16 -4.46 2.59
CA ASP A 34 14.76 -3.25 3.18
C ASP A 34 13.74 -2.12 3.37
N ALA A 35 13.32 -1.90 4.62
CA ALA A 35 12.45 -0.79 5.00
C ALA A 35 13.19 0.57 5.05
N ASN A 36 14.49 0.58 5.39
CA ASN A 36 15.29 1.82 5.49
C ASN A 36 15.57 2.44 4.12
N GLY A 37 15.56 1.61 3.08
CA GLY A 37 15.72 2.02 1.69
C GLY A 37 14.52 2.75 1.09
N TRP A 38 13.35 2.75 1.77
CA TRP A 38 12.09 3.18 1.19
C TRP A 38 12.13 4.61 0.63
N SER A 39 12.55 5.58 1.43
CA SER A 39 12.67 7.00 1.03
C SER A 39 13.83 7.28 0.06
N LYS A 40 14.71 6.31 -0.16
CA LYS A 40 15.82 6.37 -1.12
C LYS A 40 15.49 5.67 -2.43
N SER A 41 14.36 4.96 -2.48
CA SER A 41 13.93 4.24 -3.66
C SER A 41 13.22 5.15 -4.64
N VAL A 42 13.35 4.84 -5.92
CA VAL A 42 12.47 5.38 -6.96
C VAL A 42 11.09 4.75 -6.76
N GLY A 43 10.08 5.59 -6.64
CA GLY A 43 8.70 5.16 -6.45
C GLY A 43 7.72 6.27 -6.80
N GLY A 44 6.45 6.01 -6.52
CA GLY A 44 5.38 6.95 -6.82
C GLY A 44 4.04 6.47 -6.32
N VAL A 45 3.05 7.33 -6.54
CA VAL A 45 1.67 7.09 -6.15
C VAL A 45 0.73 7.37 -7.31
N TYR A 46 -0.39 6.66 -7.36
CA TYR A 46 -1.39 6.78 -8.40
C TYR A 46 -2.78 6.87 -7.79
N GLY A 47 -3.58 7.83 -8.27
CA GLY A 47 -5.02 7.91 -8.03
C GLY A 47 -5.78 7.52 -9.29
N PHE A 48 -6.79 6.68 -9.17
CA PHE A 48 -7.62 6.19 -10.28
C PHE A 48 -9.07 6.61 -10.14
N GLU A 49 -9.87 6.29 -11.16
CA GLU A 49 -11.32 6.32 -11.07
C GLU A 49 -11.83 5.45 -9.90
N HIS A 50 -13.04 5.77 -9.43
CA HIS A 50 -13.71 5.06 -8.34
C HIS A 50 -12.94 5.02 -7.01
N GLY A 51 -12.03 5.97 -6.80
CA GLY A 51 -11.28 6.15 -5.55
C GLY A 51 -10.20 5.10 -5.29
N HIS A 52 -9.91 4.24 -6.27
CA HIS A 52 -8.80 3.30 -6.16
C HIS A 52 -7.47 4.06 -6.16
N ILE A 53 -6.53 3.58 -5.36
CA ILE A 53 -5.23 4.22 -5.20
C ILE A 53 -4.12 3.17 -5.16
N LEU A 54 -2.91 3.53 -5.61
CA LEU A 54 -1.78 2.63 -5.64
C LEU A 54 -0.50 3.36 -5.20
N LEU A 55 0.27 2.72 -4.33
CA LEU A 55 1.64 3.08 -3.99
C LEU A 55 2.58 2.06 -4.62
N TRP A 56 3.68 2.50 -5.22
CA TRP A 56 4.73 1.62 -5.73
C TRP A 56 6.13 2.15 -5.43
N THR A 57 7.09 1.21 -5.31
CA THR A 57 8.52 1.54 -5.24
C THR A 57 9.34 0.46 -5.91
N ASN A 58 10.55 0.80 -6.35
CA ASN A 58 11.55 -0.20 -6.70
C ASN A 58 12.13 -0.82 -5.42
N SER A 59 12.15 -2.15 -5.32
CA SER A 59 12.85 -2.85 -4.26
C SER A 59 14.35 -2.67 -4.45
N LEU A 60 15.06 -2.26 -3.38
CA LEU A 60 16.51 -2.11 -3.39
C LEU A 60 17.25 -3.45 -3.28
N ASN A 61 16.58 -4.47 -2.73
CA ASN A 61 17.09 -5.83 -2.56
C ASN A 61 16.07 -6.87 -3.05
N PRO A 62 15.65 -6.83 -4.32
CA PRO A 62 14.56 -7.67 -4.83
C PRO A 62 14.84 -9.18 -4.68
N GLU A 63 16.11 -9.59 -4.61
CA GLU A 63 16.56 -10.97 -4.47
C GLU A 63 16.14 -11.66 -3.17
N VAL A 64 15.76 -10.90 -2.13
CA VAL A 64 15.25 -11.47 -0.88
C VAL A 64 13.79 -11.89 -0.99
N ARG A 65 13.09 -11.46 -2.05
CA ARG A 65 11.67 -11.76 -2.28
C ARG A 65 11.55 -13.09 -3.03
N PRO A 66 10.69 -14.01 -2.59
CA PRO A 66 10.56 -15.33 -3.23
C PRO A 66 10.22 -15.28 -4.74
N VAL A 67 9.51 -14.24 -5.19
CA VAL A 67 9.17 -14.06 -6.61
C VAL A 67 10.41 -13.92 -7.50
N TRP A 68 11.53 -13.44 -6.95
CA TRP A 68 12.78 -13.25 -7.68
C TRP A 68 13.35 -14.55 -8.26
N ASN A 69 13.22 -15.65 -7.51
CA ASN A 69 13.71 -16.98 -7.93
C ASN A 69 13.03 -17.47 -9.22
N ARG A 70 11.91 -16.86 -9.61
CA ARG A 70 11.17 -17.17 -10.84
C ARG A 70 11.31 -16.12 -11.93
N ARG A 71 12.22 -15.15 -11.79
CA ARG A 71 12.34 -14.05 -12.76
C ARG A 71 12.51 -14.55 -14.19
N ALA A 72 13.39 -15.53 -14.44
CA ALA A 72 13.64 -16.06 -15.78
C ALA A 72 12.38 -16.73 -16.39
N GLU A 73 11.65 -17.52 -15.59
CA GLU A 73 10.37 -18.13 -15.98
C GLU A 73 9.32 -17.05 -16.30
N ILE A 74 9.22 -16.02 -15.45
CA ILE A 74 8.29 -14.91 -15.63
C ILE A 74 8.64 -14.11 -16.89
N ALA A 75 9.92 -13.78 -17.10
CA ALA A 75 10.40 -13.07 -18.29
C ALA A 75 10.10 -13.84 -19.58
N ALA A 76 10.32 -15.15 -19.60
CA ALA A 76 9.96 -15.99 -20.75
C ALA A 76 8.44 -15.94 -21.06
N ARG A 77 7.59 -15.72 -20.05
CA ARG A 77 6.13 -15.70 -20.21
C ARG A 77 5.56 -14.33 -20.56
N VAL A 78 6.11 -13.24 -20.01
CA VAL A 78 5.52 -11.89 -20.12
C VAL A 78 6.45 -10.84 -20.73
N GLY A 79 7.68 -11.20 -21.07
CA GLY A 79 8.73 -10.28 -21.50
C GLY A 79 9.49 -9.65 -20.33
N GLU A 80 10.67 -9.11 -20.60
CA GLU A 80 11.58 -8.54 -19.58
C GLU A 80 10.95 -7.37 -18.81
N ASP A 81 10.34 -6.41 -19.50
CA ASP A 81 9.78 -5.20 -18.86
C ASP A 81 8.70 -5.56 -17.82
N LYS A 82 7.77 -6.44 -18.19
CA LYS A 82 6.72 -6.90 -17.27
C LYS A 82 7.27 -7.77 -16.15
N ALA A 83 8.29 -8.59 -16.42
CA ALA A 83 8.95 -9.36 -15.39
C ALA A 83 9.65 -8.47 -14.36
N ASP A 84 10.23 -7.36 -14.79
CA ASP A 84 10.83 -6.37 -13.90
C ASP A 84 9.77 -5.66 -13.06
N PHE A 85 8.62 -5.27 -13.62
CA PHE A 85 7.51 -4.78 -12.79
C PHE A 85 7.05 -5.80 -11.76
N ILE A 86 7.01 -7.10 -12.10
CA ILE A 86 6.57 -8.15 -11.18
C ILE A 86 7.61 -8.39 -10.07
N THR A 87 8.89 -8.42 -10.41
CA THR A 87 9.95 -8.91 -9.50
C THR A 87 10.72 -7.81 -8.79
N ARG A 88 10.81 -6.62 -9.39
CA ARG A 88 11.60 -5.49 -8.87
C ARG A 88 10.75 -4.42 -8.22
N GLN A 89 9.46 -4.32 -8.51
CA GLN A 89 8.60 -3.34 -7.85
C GLN A 89 7.82 -3.95 -6.68
N THR A 90 7.62 -3.14 -5.65
CA THR A 90 6.59 -3.35 -4.64
C THR A 90 5.37 -2.52 -4.99
N ARG A 91 4.18 -3.00 -4.60
CA ARG A 91 2.91 -2.32 -4.82
C ARG A 91 1.94 -2.56 -3.67
N ASN A 92 1.29 -1.51 -3.21
CA ASN A 92 0.07 -1.60 -2.43
C ASN A 92 -1.05 -0.99 -3.26
N LEU A 93 -2.03 -1.81 -3.65
CA LEU A 93 -3.21 -1.38 -4.41
C LEU A 93 -4.42 -1.40 -3.49
N CYS A 94 -5.02 -0.23 -3.27
CA CYS A 94 -6.32 -0.09 -2.65
C CYS A 94 -7.42 -0.22 -3.70
N LEU A 95 -8.12 -1.36 -3.68
CA LEU A 95 -9.42 -1.52 -4.31
C LEU A 95 -10.48 -0.91 -3.38
N TYR A 96 -10.68 0.39 -3.54
CA TYR A 96 -11.73 1.13 -2.86
C TYR A 96 -13.10 0.43 -2.94
N PRO A 97 -13.87 0.34 -1.84
CA PRO A 97 -13.69 1.10 -0.61
C PRO A 97 -12.79 0.47 0.45
N ASN A 98 -12.52 -0.83 0.41
CA ASN A 98 -12.07 -1.51 1.61
C ASN A 98 -11.18 -2.75 1.42
N VAL A 99 -10.65 -2.97 0.22
CA VAL A 99 -9.76 -4.11 -0.05
C VAL A 99 -8.39 -3.60 -0.47
N TYR A 100 -7.37 -4.22 0.10
CA TYR A 100 -5.98 -3.98 -0.23
C TYR A 100 -5.35 -5.24 -0.82
N LEU A 101 -4.69 -5.09 -1.96
CA LEU A 101 -3.79 -6.09 -2.54
C LEU A 101 -2.37 -5.56 -2.36
N MET A 102 -1.64 -6.16 -1.42
CA MET A 102 -0.30 -5.70 -1.05
C MET A 102 0.75 -6.72 -1.45
N ASP A 103 1.80 -6.22 -2.10
CA ASP A 103 2.99 -6.94 -2.51
C ASP A 103 4.20 -6.05 -2.22
N GLN A 104 4.64 -6.05 -0.96
CA GLN A 104 5.70 -5.18 -0.46
C GLN A 104 6.71 -5.98 0.36
N PHE A 105 6.59 -5.96 1.69
CA PHE A 105 7.42 -6.78 2.59
C PHE A 105 7.12 -8.27 2.46
N SER A 106 5.85 -8.59 2.20
CA SER A 106 5.33 -9.88 1.78
C SER A 106 4.03 -9.65 1.02
N THR A 107 3.30 -10.72 0.70
CA THR A 107 2.05 -10.69 -0.05
C THR A 107 0.85 -10.89 0.85
N GLN A 108 -0.09 -9.94 0.85
CA GLN A 108 -1.35 -10.06 1.56
C GLN A 108 -2.54 -9.48 0.82
N ILE A 109 -3.72 -10.03 1.11
CA ILE A 109 -5.01 -9.37 0.88
C ILE A 109 -5.51 -8.88 2.24
N ARG A 110 -5.79 -7.60 2.38
CA ARG A 110 -6.37 -7.03 3.61
C ARG A 110 -7.77 -6.51 3.30
N VAL A 111 -8.76 -6.93 4.08
CA VAL A 111 -10.14 -6.48 3.96
C VAL A 111 -10.51 -5.74 5.24
N THR A 112 -10.99 -4.50 5.09
CA THR A 112 -11.44 -3.65 6.19
C THR A 112 -12.97 -3.67 6.23
N ARG A 113 -13.58 -4.43 7.13
CA ARG A 113 -15.03 -4.39 7.30
C ARG A 113 -15.40 -3.27 8.29
N PRO A 114 -16.11 -2.21 7.87
CA PRO A 114 -16.64 -1.24 8.81
C PRO A 114 -17.72 -1.90 9.68
N ILE A 115 -17.64 -1.70 10.99
CA ILE A 115 -18.65 -2.15 11.97
C ILE A 115 -19.39 -0.94 12.53
N ASP A 116 -18.64 0.10 12.87
CA ASP A 116 -19.13 1.39 13.33
C ASP A 116 -18.10 2.49 12.93
N VAL A 117 -18.41 3.75 13.20
CA VAL A 117 -17.55 4.91 12.88
C VAL A 117 -16.18 4.86 13.57
N ASP A 118 -16.07 4.13 14.68
CA ASP A 118 -14.86 3.96 15.49
C ASP A 118 -14.38 2.50 15.56
N LYS A 119 -15.01 1.60 14.79
CA LYS A 119 -14.76 0.16 14.88
C LYS A 119 -14.73 -0.52 13.52
N THR A 120 -13.63 -1.20 13.26
CA THR A 120 -13.44 -2.02 12.05
C THR A 120 -13.00 -3.44 12.42
N GLU A 121 -13.46 -4.43 11.68
CA GLU A 121 -12.86 -5.77 11.67
C GLU A 121 -11.90 -5.87 10.49
N ILE A 122 -10.67 -6.31 10.75
CA ILE A 122 -9.65 -6.48 9.71
C ILE A 122 -9.42 -7.97 9.47
N THR A 123 -9.60 -8.40 8.23
CA THR A 123 -9.26 -9.75 7.79
C THR A 123 -8.06 -9.70 6.87
N ILE A 124 -7.00 -10.42 7.22
CA ILE A 124 -5.77 -10.52 6.43
C ILE A 124 -5.57 -11.94 5.90
N TYR A 125 -5.23 -12.05 4.63
CA TYR A 125 -4.92 -13.31 3.96
C TYR A 125 -3.51 -13.24 3.40
N CYS A 126 -2.59 -14.01 3.98
CA CYS A 126 -1.29 -14.27 3.36
C CYS A 126 -1.50 -15.16 2.13
N PHE A 127 -1.13 -14.68 0.94
CA PHE A 127 -1.27 -15.45 -0.30
C PHE A 127 0.10 -15.79 -0.90
N GLY A 128 0.14 -16.81 -1.75
CA GLY A 128 1.35 -17.25 -2.45
C GLY A 128 1.03 -17.78 -3.85
N ILE A 129 2.07 -18.09 -4.62
CA ILE A 129 1.92 -18.58 -5.99
C ILE A 129 1.67 -20.09 -5.97
N LYS A 130 0.70 -20.55 -6.75
CA LYS A 130 0.48 -21.99 -6.94
C LYS A 130 1.74 -22.64 -7.51
N GLY A 131 2.22 -23.69 -6.85
CA GLY A 131 3.43 -24.41 -7.26
C GLY A 131 4.74 -23.76 -6.82
N GLU A 132 4.73 -22.71 -5.98
CA GLU A 132 5.95 -22.21 -5.33
C GLU A 132 6.68 -23.32 -4.54
N SER A 133 8.01 -23.22 -4.43
CA SER A 133 8.81 -24.19 -3.68
C SER A 133 8.49 -24.11 -2.18
N ALA A 134 8.80 -25.18 -1.43
CA ALA A 134 8.63 -25.17 0.02
C ALA A 134 9.51 -24.10 0.71
N GLU A 135 10.70 -23.84 0.17
CA GLU A 135 11.64 -22.82 0.67
C GLU A 135 11.13 -21.40 0.42
N ASP A 136 10.64 -21.12 -0.79
CA ASP A 136 10.02 -19.84 -1.16
C ASP A 136 8.80 -19.56 -0.29
N ARG A 137 7.95 -20.57 -0.10
CA ARG A 137 6.77 -20.50 0.78
C ARG A 137 7.17 -20.17 2.20
N ALA A 138 8.15 -20.89 2.76
CA ALA A 138 8.62 -20.66 4.12
C ALA A 138 9.14 -19.23 4.28
N THR A 139 9.96 -18.76 3.34
CA THR A 139 10.48 -17.38 3.33
C THR A 139 9.35 -16.35 3.30
N ARG A 140 8.38 -16.51 2.40
CA ARG A 140 7.22 -15.61 2.27
C ARG A 140 6.39 -15.54 3.55
N ILE A 141 6.13 -16.69 4.17
CA ILE A 141 5.38 -16.79 5.44
C ILE A 141 6.16 -16.08 6.56
N ARG A 142 7.47 -16.29 6.69
CA ARG A 142 8.27 -15.60 7.71
C ARG A 142 8.30 -14.09 7.51
N GLN A 143 8.46 -13.64 6.26
CA GLN A 143 8.38 -12.20 5.93
C GLN A 143 7.00 -11.61 6.25
N TYR A 144 5.93 -12.36 5.99
CA TYR A 144 4.57 -11.97 6.38
C TYR A 144 4.39 -11.90 7.89
N GLU A 145 4.88 -12.90 8.63
CA GLU A 145 4.80 -12.97 10.09
C GLU A 145 5.58 -11.83 10.77
N ASP A 146 6.75 -11.47 10.25
CA ASP A 146 7.58 -10.41 10.82
C ASP A 146 6.95 -9.01 10.71
N PHE A 147 6.18 -8.75 9.65
CA PHE A 147 5.65 -7.40 9.36
C PHE A 147 4.12 -7.31 9.39
N PHE A 148 3.43 -8.08 8.55
CA PHE A 148 2.01 -7.89 8.22
C PHE A 148 1.03 -8.68 9.07
N ASN A 149 1.47 -9.78 9.68
CA ASN A 149 0.61 -10.59 10.53
C ASN A 149 0.02 -9.76 11.70
N VAL A 150 -1.03 -10.25 12.36
CA VAL A 150 -1.66 -9.57 13.51
C VAL A 150 -0.66 -9.30 14.63
N SER A 151 0.33 -10.18 14.80
CA SER A 151 1.43 -10.04 15.75
C SER A 151 2.72 -9.50 15.11
N GLY A 152 2.68 -9.06 13.85
CA GLY A 152 3.81 -8.49 13.13
C GLY A 152 4.13 -7.10 13.64
N MET A 153 5.41 -6.69 13.50
CA MET A 153 5.88 -5.41 14.06
C MET A 153 5.20 -4.21 13.39
N GLY A 154 5.08 -4.23 12.05
CA GLY A 154 4.44 -3.13 11.31
C GLY A 154 2.96 -2.96 11.67
N THR A 155 2.23 -4.07 11.84
CA THR A 155 0.82 -4.01 12.26
C THR A 155 0.65 -3.35 13.63
N ALA A 156 1.51 -3.64 14.60
CA ALA A 156 1.43 -3.02 15.92
C ALA A 156 1.72 -1.51 15.87
N ASP A 157 2.74 -1.12 15.10
CA ASP A 157 3.11 0.28 14.90
C ASP A 157 1.96 1.06 14.22
N ASP A 158 1.36 0.52 13.14
CA ASP A 158 0.22 1.14 12.45
C ASP A 158 -1.04 1.26 13.33
N LEU A 159 -1.33 0.23 14.17
CA LEU A 159 -2.52 0.23 15.02
C LEU A 159 -2.48 1.32 16.10
N GLU A 160 -1.30 1.69 16.59
CA GLU A 160 -1.15 2.82 17.50
C GLU A 160 -1.50 4.13 16.81
N GLU A 161 -0.95 4.36 15.62
CA GLU A 161 -1.24 5.55 14.81
C GLU A 161 -2.73 5.65 14.48
N PHE A 162 -3.38 4.53 14.14
CA PHE A 162 -4.82 4.54 13.89
C PHE A 162 -5.65 4.90 15.12
N ARG A 163 -5.26 4.42 16.31
CA ARG A 163 -5.92 4.79 17.56
C ARG A 163 -5.73 6.28 17.86
N ALA A 164 -4.51 6.78 17.69
CA ALA A 164 -4.18 8.18 17.90
C ALA A 164 -4.94 9.08 16.92
N CYS A 165 -5.00 8.73 15.63
CA CYS A 165 -5.81 9.43 14.63
C CYS A 165 -7.29 9.44 15.00
N GLN A 166 -7.87 8.30 15.39
CA GLN A 166 -9.29 8.23 15.79
C GLN A 166 -9.59 9.17 16.97
N GLN A 167 -8.70 9.21 17.97
CA GLN A 167 -8.81 10.13 19.09
C GLN A 167 -8.66 11.60 18.64
N GLY A 168 -7.70 11.87 17.75
CA GLY A 168 -7.46 13.20 17.19
C GLY A 168 -8.65 13.74 16.40
N TYR A 169 -9.33 12.89 15.62
CA TYR A 169 -10.52 13.26 14.84
C TYR A 169 -11.75 13.59 15.69
N ALA A 170 -11.75 13.27 16.99
CA ALA A 170 -12.78 13.78 17.91
C ALA A 170 -12.57 15.28 18.23
N GLY A 171 -11.40 15.84 17.95
CA GLY A 171 -11.12 17.26 18.07
C GLY A 171 -11.73 18.07 16.92
N THR A 172 -12.62 19.01 17.24
CA THR A 172 -13.36 19.81 16.24
C THR A 172 -12.78 21.21 16.01
N SER A 173 -11.71 21.58 16.74
CA SER A 173 -11.10 22.91 16.63
C SER A 173 -10.39 23.15 15.30
N ALA A 174 -9.91 22.09 14.63
CA ALA A 174 -9.34 22.16 13.29
C ALA A 174 -10.39 21.70 12.28
N ALA A 175 -10.60 22.50 11.23
CA ALA A 175 -11.63 22.20 10.23
C ALA A 175 -11.17 21.22 9.14
N TRP A 176 -9.86 21.07 8.94
CA TRP A 176 -9.30 20.39 7.76
C TRP A 176 -8.08 19.53 8.13
N ASN A 177 -7.95 18.40 7.43
CA ASN A 177 -6.69 17.66 7.32
C ASN A 177 -5.93 18.14 6.09
N ASP A 178 -4.62 18.32 6.20
CA ASP A 178 -3.75 18.67 5.07
C ASP A 178 -3.38 17.40 4.29
N LEU A 179 -3.52 17.46 2.96
CA LEU A 179 -3.14 16.41 2.01
C LEU A 179 -2.36 17.01 0.82
N SER A 180 -1.65 18.13 1.06
CA SER A 180 -1.02 18.93 0.01
C SER A 180 0.39 18.46 -0.36
N ARG A 181 0.91 17.38 0.23
CA ARG A 181 2.29 16.97 0.00
C ARG A 181 2.54 16.57 -1.44
N GLY A 182 3.47 17.30 -2.06
CA GLY A 182 3.83 17.12 -3.47
C GLY A 182 2.91 17.84 -4.45
N ALA A 183 1.90 18.61 -4.00
CA ALA A 183 0.89 19.23 -4.87
C ALA A 183 1.42 19.98 -6.11
N PRO A 184 2.49 20.80 -6.01
CA PRO A 184 3.05 21.48 -7.19
C PRO A 184 3.73 20.54 -8.20
N LEU A 185 4.00 19.29 -7.83
CA LEU A 185 4.73 18.29 -8.60
C LEU A 185 3.84 17.16 -9.14
N TRP A 186 2.57 17.09 -8.73
CA TRP A 186 1.65 16.08 -9.22
C TRP A 186 1.41 16.25 -10.72
N VAL A 187 1.28 15.11 -11.39
CA VAL A 187 0.99 15.05 -12.83
C VAL A 187 -0.46 14.60 -13.00
N GLU A 188 -1.23 15.35 -13.79
CA GLU A 188 -2.52 14.88 -14.26
C GLU A 188 -2.32 13.75 -15.29
N GLY A 189 -2.89 12.58 -15.03
CA GLY A 189 -2.74 11.42 -15.89
C GLY A 189 -1.53 10.53 -15.58
N PRO A 190 -1.15 9.65 -16.52
CA PRO A 190 -0.07 8.67 -16.35
C PRO A 190 1.33 9.27 -16.52
N ASP A 191 2.20 9.02 -15.54
CA ASP A 191 3.65 9.24 -15.66
C ASP A 191 4.35 8.16 -16.53
N GLU A 192 5.67 8.27 -16.70
CA GLU A 192 6.44 7.32 -17.53
C GLU A 192 6.34 5.87 -17.04
N ASN A 193 6.35 5.65 -15.72
CA ASN A 193 6.24 4.30 -15.16
C ASN A 193 4.83 3.71 -15.40
N ALA A 194 3.77 4.49 -15.19
CA ALA A 194 2.40 4.11 -15.49
C ALA A 194 2.20 3.78 -16.97
N GLN A 195 2.78 4.59 -17.88
CA GLN A 195 2.72 4.35 -19.33
C GLN A 195 3.37 3.01 -19.70
N LYS A 196 4.57 2.71 -19.17
CA LYS A 196 5.26 1.44 -19.41
C LYS A 196 4.49 0.24 -18.83
N MET A 197 3.83 0.42 -17.69
CA MET A 197 2.95 -0.60 -17.10
C MET A 197 1.62 -0.77 -17.86
N GLY A 198 1.27 0.16 -18.75
CA GLY A 198 0.01 0.16 -19.49
C GLY A 198 -1.21 0.53 -18.65
N ILE A 199 -1.02 1.27 -17.56
CA ILE A 199 -2.10 1.74 -16.67
C ILE A 199 -2.35 3.23 -16.88
N LYS A 200 -3.57 3.68 -16.54
CA LYS A 200 -4.05 5.05 -16.80
C LYS A 200 -4.63 5.69 -15.53
N PRO A 201 -3.78 6.05 -14.55
CA PRO A 201 -4.25 6.83 -13.42
C PRO A 201 -4.76 8.22 -13.85
N LEU A 202 -5.63 8.78 -13.03
CA LEU A 202 -6.09 10.17 -13.14
C LEU A 202 -5.03 11.14 -12.62
N LEU A 203 -4.22 10.71 -11.66
CA LEU A 203 -3.16 11.50 -11.05
C LEU A 203 -1.96 10.61 -10.73
N SER A 204 -0.76 11.13 -11.01
CA SER A 204 0.51 10.51 -10.62
C SER A 204 1.32 11.45 -9.71
N GLY A 205 1.82 10.91 -8.59
CA GLY A 205 2.86 11.53 -7.77
C GLY A 205 4.19 10.83 -7.99
N GLY A 206 5.25 11.61 -8.17
CA GLY A 206 6.58 11.09 -8.53
C GLY A 206 7.41 10.62 -7.33
N ARG A 207 6.83 10.66 -6.12
CA ARG A 207 7.45 10.18 -4.89
C ARG A 207 6.48 9.29 -4.13
N SER A 208 7.02 8.32 -3.40
CA SER A 208 6.22 7.43 -2.56
C SER A 208 5.55 8.17 -1.39
N GLU A 209 6.07 9.34 -1.03
CA GLU A 209 5.53 10.21 0.02
C GLU A 209 4.55 11.28 -0.49
N ASP A 210 4.20 11.32 -1.78
CA ASP A 210 3.22 12.28 -2.30
C ASP A 210 1.78 11.86 -1.93
N GLU A 211 0.90 12.85 -1.67
CA GLU A 211 -0.44 12.60 -1.11
C GLU A 211 -1.60 12.78 -2.12
N GLY A 212 -1.29 13.09 -3.38
CA GLY A 212 -2.31 13.38 -4.40
C GLY A 212 -3.29 12.23 -4.66
N LEU A 213 -2.87 10.98 -4.43
CA LEU A 213 -3.76 9.81 -4.50
C LEU A 213 -4.91 9.91 -3.49
N PHE A 214 -4.68 10.43 -2.28
CA PHE A 214 -5.70 10.58 -1.25
C PHE A 214 -6.73 11.63 -1.63
N VAL A 215 -6.30 12.71 -2.31
CA VAL A 215 -7.22 13.72 -2.84
C VAL A 215 -8.20 13.08 -3.83
N ARG A 216 -7.72 12.26 -4.78
CA ARG A 216 -8.58 11.54 -5.73
C ARG A 216 -9.52 10.54 -5.04
N GLN A 217 -9.04 9.85 -4.01
CA GLN A 217 -9.86 8.94 -3.21
C GLN A 217 -10.99 9.69 -2.48
N HIS A 218 -10.67 10.79 -1.80
CA HIS A 218 -11.64 11.60 -1.07
C HIS A 218 -12.62 12.34 -1.98
N GLU A 219 -12.18 12.80 -3.15
CA GLU A 219 -13.07 13.35 -4.18
C GLU A 219 -14.14 12.34 -4.59
N TYR A 220 -13.76 11.09 -4.84
CA TYR A 220 -14.71 10.03 -5.17
C TYR A 220 -15.64 9.72 -3.98
N TRP A 221 -15.11 9.61 -2.77
CA TRP A 221 -15.93 9.40 -1.57
C TRP A 221 -16.98 10.52 -1.40
N ALA A 222 -16.56 11.78 -1.48
CA ALA A 222 -17.45 12.93 -1.34
C ALA A 222 -18.55 12.94 -2.41
N LYS A 223 -18.21 12.57 -3.66
CA LYS A 223 -19.19 12.39 -4.72
C LYS A 223 -20.18 11.26 -4.38
N ALA A 224 -19.68 10.09 -4.00
CA ALA A 224 -20.52 8.94 -3.67
C ALA A 224 -21.48 9.22 -2.51
N MET A 225 -21.03 9.92 -1.47
CA MET A 225 -21.86 10.32 -0.33
C MET A 225 -22.94 11.32 -0.73
N ARG A 226 -22.63 12.32 -1.56
CA ARG A 226 -23.62 13.28 -2.07
C ARG A 226 -24.65 12.59 -2.96
N ASP A 227 -24.22 11.69 -3.84
CA ASP A 227 -25.10 10.90 -4.71
C ASP A 227 -26.01 9.96 -3.89
N ALA A 228 -25.51 9.40 -2.78
CA ALA A 228 -26.32 8.60 -1.86
C ALA A 228 -27.38 9.46 -1.13
N LEU A 229 -26.97 10.60 -0.56
CA LEU A 229 -27.88 11.52 0.13
C LEU A 229 -29.00 12.03 -0.80
N ALA A 230 -28.66 12.36 -2.05
CA ALA A 230 -29.66 12.80 -3.02
C ALA A 230 -30.69 11.70 -3.34
N ARG A 231 -30.27 10.43 -3.43
CA ARG A 231 -31.17 9.28 -3.64
C ARG A 231 -32.08 9.05 -2.44
N GLU A 232 -31.53 9.09 -1.22
CA GLU A 232 -32.32 8.99 0.01
C GLU A 232 -33.38 10.09 0.10
N GLN A 233 -33.03 11.34 -0.25
CA GLN A 233 -33.96 12.47 -0.27
C GLN A 233 -35.03 12.35 -1.36
N ALA A 234 -34.71 11.70 -2.48
CA ALA A 234 -35.67 11.43 -3.56
C ALA A 234 -36.66 10.29 -3.25
N GLY A 235 -36.47 9.56 -2.14
CA GLY A 235 -37.31 8.43 -1.76
C GLY A 235 -36.93 7.12 -2.47
N ASP A 236 -35.82 7.10 -3.19
CA ASP A 236 -35.24 5.87 -3.75
C ASP A 236 -34.49 5.15 -2.62
N ALA A 237 -35.22 4.39 -1.81
CA ALA A 237 -34.60 3.53 -0.81
C ALA A 237 -33.70 2.49 -1.50
N ALA A 238 -32.47 2.35 -1.00
CA ALA A 238 -31.44 1.44 -1.48
C ALA A 238 -31.84 -0.04 -1.43
#